data_AF-A0A957T2G0-F1
#
_entry.id   AF-A0A957T2G0-F1
#
_cell.length_a   1.000
_cell.length_b   1.000
_cell.length_c   1.000
_cell.angle_alpha   90.00
_cell.angle_beta   90.00
_cell.angle_gamma   90.00
#
_symmetry.space_group_name_H-M   'P 1'
#
loop_
_entity.id
_entity.type
_entity.pdbx_description
1 polymer ?
#
loop_
_entity_poly.entity_id
_entity_poly.type
_entity_poly.pdbx_seq_one_letter_code
_entity_poly.pdbx_strand_id
1 'polypeptide(L)'
;MTRRRKSNTSSKNGQAKSAPSGNTQSGDAQSSGSAAQASGAGNQQRSGQRKWYRVDLHLHTPGSNDYEERTVTYYDWMQKVLEKELDIVAITDHNTVAGIGAIQREIEWLTRLEKDGRLTEEETARLKAWREFSNKVLVLPGFEFTA
;
A
#
# COMPACT_ATOMS: atom_id res chain seq x y z
N MET A 1 -31.20 9.71 -49.61
CA MET A 1 -32.05 10.92 -49.61
C MET A 1 -32.05 11.55 -48.22
N THR A 2 -31.52 12.77 -48.10
CA THR A 2 -32.02 13.92 -47.27
C THR A 2 -32.24 13.71 -45.75
N ARG A 3 -31.76 14.51 -44.77
CA ARG A 3 -31.39 15.95 -44.63
C ARG A 3 -30.50 16.12 -43.35
N ARG A 4 -29.40 16.89 -43.39
CA ARG A 4 -29.25 18.30 -42.90
C ARG A 4 -28.83 18.37 -41.40
N ARG A 5 -27.55 18.56 -41.04
CA ARG A 5 -26.69 19.79 -41.01
C ARG A 5 -27.14 20.84 -39.96
N LYS A 6 -26.39 21.03 -38.87
CA LYS A 6 -25.57 22.24 -38.54
C LYS A 6 -25.22 22.38 -37.04
N SER A 7 -23.99 22.82 -36.85
CA SER A 7 -23.28 23.33 -35.67
C SER A 7 -23.68 24.74 -35.23
N ASN A 8 -23.32 25.12 -33.99
CA ASN A 8 -22.92 26.47 -33.51
C ASN A 8 -22.10 26.22 -32.20
N THR A 9 -20.85 26.61 -31.91
CA THR A 9 -20.10 27.90 -31.89
C THR A 9 -20.87 29.04 -31.20
N SER A 10 -20.35 29.89 -30.30
CA SER A 10 -19.04 30.10 -29.65
C SER A 10 -19.20 31.26 -28.62
N SER A 11 -18.24 31.37 -27.70
CA SER A 11 -17.58 32.63 -27.24
C SER A 11 -18.04 33.44 -26.01
N LYS A 12 -16.99 33.73 -25.22
CA LYS A 12 -16.62 34.97 -24.49
C LYS A 12 -17.22 35.23 -23.11
N ASN A 13 -16.46 35.21 -22.00
CA ASN A 13 -15.22 35.91 -21.58
C ASN A 13 -15.50 37.33 -21.04
N GLY A 14 -15.07 37.62 -19.80
CA GLY A 14 -15.24 38.91 -19.13
C GLY A 14 -14.55 38.98 -17.76
N GLN A 15 -13.29 39.42 -17.76
CA GLN A 15 -12.47 39.81 -16.61
C GLN A 15 -12.95 41.13 -15.98
N ALA A 16 -12.65 41.37 -14.69
CA ALA A 16 -11.95 42.59 -14.22
C ALA A 16 -11.84 42.75 -12.68
N LYS A 17 -10.57 42.91 -12.24
CA LYS A 17 -10.02 44.02 -11.42
C LYS A 17 -10.10 43.99 -9.87
N SER A 18 -9.11 44.70 -9.33
CA SER A 18 -8.39 44.56 -8.07
C SER A 18 -8.17 45.92 -7.36
N ALA A 19 -7.92 45.85 -6.03
CA ALA A 19 -7.26 46.84 -5.12
C ALA A 19 -8.02 48.14 -4.77
N PRO A 20 -7.69 48.90 -3.67
CA PRO A 20 -6.44 48.96 -2.86
C PRO A 20 -6.59 48.93 -1.29
N SER A 21 -5.54 48.55 -0.52
CA SER A 21 -4.61 49.36 0.33
C SER A 21 -5.27 50.29 1.37
N GLY A 22 -4.90 50.42 2.65
CA GLY A 22 -3.80 49.96 3.52
C GLY A 22 -3.94 50.70 4.88
N ASN A 23 -3.20 50.33 5.94
CA ASN A 23 -2.90 51.29 7.03
C ASN A 23 -1.61 50.94 7.78
N THR A 24 -0.89 52.00 8.16
CA THR A 24 0.49 52.05 8.68
C THR A 24 0.48 52.70 10.07
N GLN A 25 1.33 52.24 10.99
CA GLN A 25 1.93 53.00 12.12
C GLN A 25 2.97 52.06 12.78
N SER A 26 4.30 52.27 12.75
CA SER A 26 5.19 53.34 13.25
C SER A 26 5.24 53.45 14.79
N GLY A 27 6.39 53.11 15.38
CA GLY A 27 6.73 53.40 16.78
C GLY A 27 8.06 52.76 17.21
N ASP A 28 9.08 53.58 17.41
CA ASP A 28 10.48 53.24 17.68
C ASP A 28 10.80 52.89 19.16
N ALA A 29 11.94 52.19 19.30
CA ALA A 29 13.02 52.38 20.28
C ALA A 29 13.07 51.58 21.62
N GLN A 30 14.27 50.98 21.77
CA GLN A 30 15.15 50.86 22.95
C GLN A 30 15.31 49.52 23.68
N SER A 31 16.60 49.22 23.86
CA SER A 31 17.27 48.04 24.39
C SER A 31 17.28 47.95 25.91
N SER A 32 17.25 46.73 26.46
CA SER A 32 18.18 46.28 27.51
C SER A 32 17.94 44.80 27.79
N GLY A 33 19.02 44.03 27.90
CA GLY A 33 18.97 42.58 28.10
C GLY A 33 18.57 42.18 29.51
N SER A 34 17.97 41.00 29.64
CA SER A 34 18.11 40.18 30.85
C SER A 34 17.75 38.72 30.57
N ALA A 35 18.66 37.85 31.00
CA ALA A 35 18.53 36.43 31.32
C ALA A 35 17.85 35.49 30.30
N ALA A 36 18.70 34.69 29.66
CA ALA A 36 18.34 33.41 29.08
C ALA A 36 17.56 32.55 30.11
N GLN A 37 16.30 32.27 29.83
CA GLN A 37 15.58 31.16 30.41
C GLN A 37 15.59 30.05 29.36
N ALA A 38 16.57 29.15 29.49
CA ALA A 38 16.55 27.87 28.80
C ALA A 38 15.32 27.11 29.30
N SER A 39 14.20 27.25 28.59
CA SER A 39 13.10 26.31 28.68
C SER A 39 13.67 24.95 28.29
N GLY A 40 13.81 24.10 29.29
CA GLY A 40 14.36 22.77 29.14
C GLY A 40 13.73 22.10 27.92
N ALA A 41 14.57 21.66 27.01
CA ALA A 41 14.20 20.75 25.95
C ALA A 41 13.66 19.50 26.64
N GLY A 42 12.34 19.52 26.91
CA GLY A 42 11.60 18.37 27.35
C GLY A 42 11.78 17.34 26.27
N ASN A 43 12.61 16.34 26.57
CA ASN A 43 12.75 15.13 25.80
C ASN A 43 11.38 14.46 25.82
N GLN A 44 10.49 14.88 24.91
CA GLN A 44 9.25 14.18 24.67
C GLN A 44 9.65 12.85 24.03
N GLN A 45 9.94 11.88 24.89
CA GLN A 45 10.00 10.48 24.52
C GLN A 45 8.70 10.20 23.79
N ARG A 46 8.78 10.06 22.46
CA ARG A 46 7.68 9.54 21.67
C ARG A 46 7.41 8.15 22.24
N SER A 47 6.42 8.04 23.11
CA SER A 47 5.88 6.77 23.55
C SER A 47 5.12 6.19 22.35
N GLY A 48 5.86 5.79 21.32
CA GLY A 48 5.33 5.01 20.22
C GLY A 48 4.67 3.79 20.84
N GLN A 49 3.36 3.66 20.63
CA GLN A 49 2.59 2.57 21.17
C GLN A 49 3.19 1.28 20.61
N ARG A 50 3.69 0.41 21.50
CA ARG A 50 4.24 -0.89 21.08
C ARG A 50 3.09 -1.73 20.53
N LYS A 51 3.26 -2.24 19.31
CA LYS A 51 2.29 -3.13 18.67
C LYS A 51 2.76 -4.58 18.82
N TRP A 52 1.84 -5.46 19.19
CA TRP A 52 2.05 -6.91 19.16
C TRP A 52 1.68 -7.46 17.80
N TYR A 53 2.43 -8.46 17.33
CA TYR A 53 2.22 -9.13 16.06
C TYR A 53 2.15 -10.65 16.26
N ARG A 54 1.23 -11.31 15.56
CA ARG A 54 1.16 -12.77 15.46
C ARG A 54 1.99 -13.22 14.28
N VAL A 55 2.96 -14.09 14.55
CA VAL A 55 3.99 -14.44 13.57
C VAL A 55 4.13 -15.95 13.49
N ASP A 56 4.21 -16.47 12.26
CA ASP A 56 4.64 -17.85 11.99
C ASP A 56 5.74 -17.85 10.93
N LEU A 57 6.94 -18.33 11.28
CA LEU A 57 8.12 -18.25 10.41
C LEU A 57 8.47 -19.58 9.75
N HIS A 58 7.62 -20.60 9.89
CA HIS A 58 7.91 -21.93 9.34
C HIS A 58 6.66 -22.54 8.71
N LEU A 59 6.24 -21.99 7.56
CA LEU A 59 5.10 -22.49 6.82
C LEU A 59 5.52 -23.05 5.46
N HIS A 60 5.05 -24.27 5.19
CA HIS A 60 5.12 -24.87 3.87
C HIS A 60 3.91 -24.47 3.03
N THR A 61 4.11 -24.44 1.72
CA THR A 61 3.09 -24.17 0.71
C THR A 61 2.95 -25.38 -0.23
N PRO A 62 2.00 -25.38 -1.16
CA PRO A 62 1.91 -26.39 -2.22
C PRO A 62 3.19 -26.53 -3.07
N GLY A 63 4.12 -25.55 -3.01
CA GLY A 63 5.44 -25.64 -3.64
C GLY A 63 6.43 -26.56 -2.91
N SER A 64 6.13 -26.98 -1.68
CA SER A 64 6.93 -27.90 -0.88
C SER A 64 6.62 -29.36 -1.20
N ASN A 65 7.60 -30.25 -1.04
CA ASN A 65 7.42 -31.66 -1.38
C ASN A 65 6.51 -32.42 -0.39
N ASP A 66 6.49 -31.99 0.86
CA ASP A 66 5.71 -32.56 1.96
C ASP A 66 4.27 -32.04 2.05
N TYR A 67 3.88 -31.11 1.17
CA TYR A 67 2.52 -30.59 1.16
C TYR A 67 1.54 -31.65 0.62
N GLU A 68 0.72 -32.20 1.52
CA GLU A 68 -0.17 -33.33 1.22
C GLU A 68 -1.30 -32.94 0.24
N GLU A 69 -1.90 -31.76 0.45
CA GLU A 69 -3.04 -31.29 -0.34
C GLU A 69 -2.61 -30.61 -1.65
N ARG A 70 -2.35 -31.41 -2.68
CA ARG A 70 -1.83 -30.94 -3.98
C ARG A 70 -2.78 -30.02 -4.78
N THR A 71 -4.07 -29.97 -4.43
CA THR A 71 -5.07 -29.15 -5.14
C THR A 71 -5.27 -27.76 -4.54
N VAL A 72 -4.66 -27.48 -3.38
CA VAL A 72 -4.76 -26.18 -2.71
C VAL A 72 -4.05 -25.12 -3.54
N THR A 73 -4.73 -24.01 -3.81
CA THR A 73 -4.11 -22.86 -4.48
C THR A 73 -3.37 -21.97 -3.49
N TYR A 74 -2.44 -21.14 -3.96
CA TYR A 74 -1.79 -20.14 -3.10
C TYR A 74 -2.77 -19.11 -2.53
N TYR A 75 -3.87 -18.87 -3.25
CA TYR A 75 -4.97 -18.07 -2.74
C TYR A 75 -5.63 -18.73 -1.53
N ASP A 76 -5.95 -20.03 -1.60
CA ASP A 76 -6.55 -20.77 -0.49
C ASP A 76 -5.59 -20.82 0.71
N TRP A 77 -4.30 -21.03 0.46
CA TRP A 77 -3.25 -20.95 1.48
C TRP A 77 -3.25 -19.58 2.18
N MET A 78 -3.33 -18.49 1.41
CA MET A 78 -3.39 -17.13 1.98
C MET A 78 -4.68 -16.87 2.75
N GLN A 79 -5.81 -17.43 2.31
CA GLN A 79 -7.06 -17.36 3.07
C GLN A 79 -6.91 -18.05 4.42
N LYS A 80 -6.23 -19.20 4.50
CA LYS A 80 -5.94 -19.87 5.78
C LYS A 80 -5.06 -19.04 6.70
N VAL A 81 -4.06 -18.36 6.16
CA VAL A 81 -3.21 -17.43 6.94
C VAL A 81 -4.06 -16.32 7.58
N LEU A 82 -5.01 -15.75 6.83
CA LEU A 82 -5.93 -14.75 7.34
C LEU A 82 -6.94 -15.28 8.36
N GLU A 83 -7.49 -16.47 8.12
CA GLU A 83 -8.38 -17.15 9.09
C GLU A 83 -7.66 -17.42 10.42
N LYS A 84 -6.34 -17.65 10.38
CA LYS A 84 -5.49 -17.81 11.56
C LYS A 84 -5.02 -16.48 12.15
N GLU A 85 -5.44 -15.35 11.60
CA GLU A 85 -5.14 -14.00 12.06
C GLU A 85 -3.62 -13.76 12.27
N LEU A 86 -2.79 -14.27 11.35
CA LEU A 86 -1.36 -14.02 11.36
C LEU A 86 -1.05 -12.68 10.70
N ASP A 87 -0.21 -11.86 11.34
CA ASP A 87 0.22 -10.57 10.79
C ASP A 87 1.47 -10.71 9.90
N ILE A 88 2.33 -11.68 10.22
CA ILE A 88 3.59 -11.92 9.52
C ILE A 88 3.74 -13.43 9.34
N VAL A 89 4.04 -13.85 8.12
CA VAL A 89 4.36 -15.26 7.81
C VAL A 89 5.65 -15.36 7.01
N ALA A 90 6.36 -16.48 7.13
CA ALA A 90 7.42 -16.84 6.19
C ALA A 90 7.06 -18.13 5.44
N ILE A 91 7.27 -18.12 4.13
CA ILE A 91 7.21 -19.33 3.30
C ILE A 91 8.57 -20.00 3.38
N THR A 92 8.62 -21.26 3.82
CA THR A 92 9.84 -22.03 4.04
C THR A 92 9.75 -23.42 3.41
N ASP A 93 9.37 -23.51 2.13
CA ASP A 93 9.30 -24.78 1.40
C ASP A 93 10.65 -25.53 1.42
N HIS A 94 10.62 -26.87 1.39
CA HIS A 94 11.83 -27.69 1.43
C HIS A 94 12.71 -27.47 0.20
N ASN A 95 13.92 -26.94 0.43
CA ASN A 95 14.98 -26.70 -0.54
C ASN A 95 14.56 -25.88 -1.77
N THR A 96 13.51 -25.06 -1.65
CA THR A 96 12.96 -24.31 -2.77
C THR A 96 12.31 -23.01 -2.33
N VAL A 97 12.24 -22.06 -3.27
CA VAL A 97 11.49 -20.80 -3.13
C VAL A 97 10.29 -20.78 -4.09
N ALA A 98 9.85 -21.96 -4.54
CA ALA A 98 8.79 -22.11 -5.53
C ALA A 98 7.48 -21.46 -5.09
N GLY A 99 7.09 -21.60 -3.81
CA GLY A 99 5.84 -21.05 -3.28
C GLY A 99 5.76 -19.54 -3.36
N ILE A 100 6.73 -18.84 -2.77
CA ILE A 100 6.78 -17.36 -2.84
C ILE A 100 6.90 -16.88 -4.29
N GLY A 101 7.67 -17.58 -5.12
CA GLY A 101 7.81 -17.25 -6.54
C GLY A 101 6.50 -17.40 -7.31
N ALA A 102 5.66 -18.38 -6.98
CA ALA A 102 4.36 -18.57 -7.62
C ALA A 102 3.39 -17.42 -7.31
N ILE A 103 3.32 -17.00 -6.04
CA ILE A 103 2.52 -15.85 -5.61
C ILE A 103 2.97 -14.59 -6.35
N GLN A 104 4.28 -14.32 -6.39
CA GLN A 104 4.82 -13.14 -7.07
C GLN A 104 4.48 -13.13 -8.57
N ARG A 105 4.64 -14.26 -9.27
CA ARG A 105 4.31 -14.39 -10.69
C ARG A 105 2.83 -14.17 -10.97
N GLU A 106 1.95 -14.69 -10.13
CA GLU A 106 0.50 -14.51 -10.28
C GLU A 106 0.12 -13.02 -10.13
N ILE A 107 0.62 -12.36 -9.08
CA ILE A 107 0.37 -10.92 -8.86
C ILE A 107 0.92 -10.09 -10.02
N GLU A 108 2.14 -10.38 -10.49
CA GLU A 108 2.74 -9.68 -11.64
C GLU A 108 1.89 -9.85 -12.90
N TRP A 109 1.47 -11.08 -13.19
CA TRP A 109 0.64 -11.41 -14.35
C TRP A 109 -0.69 -10.65 -14.32
N LEU A 110 -1.42 -10.73 -13.20
CA LEU A 110 -2.69 -10.03 -13.02
C LEU A 110 -2.52 -8.50 -13.12
N THR A 111 -1.45 -7.96 -12.55
CA THR A 111 -1.14 -6.52 -12.64
C THR A 111 -0.83 -6.10 -14.08
N ARG A 112 -0.17 -6.95 -14.87
CA ARG A 112 0.07 -6.70 -16.30
C ARG A 112 -1.27 -6.68 -17.07
N LEU A 113 -2.14 -7.66 -16.84
CA LEU A 113 -3.46 -7.70 -17.46
C LEU A 113 -4.32 -6.47 -17.11
N GLU A 114 -4.23 -5.99 -15.87
CA GLU A 114 -4.92 -4.76 -15.45
C GLU A 114 -4.43 -3.56 -16.26
N LYS A 115 -3.11 -3.39 -16.36
CA LYS A 115 -2.49 -2.28 -17.09
C LYS A 115 -2.91 -2.27 -18.57
N ASP A 116 -3.06 -3.45 -19.15
CA ASP A 116 -3.46 -3.62 -20.55
C ASP A 116 -4.99 -3.53 -20.74
N GLY A 117 -5.77 -3.41 -19.66
CA GLY A 117 -7.24 -3.38 -19.72
C GLY A 117 -7.87 -4.71 -20.13
N ARG A 118 -7.21 -5.83 -19.81
CA ARG A 118 -7.55 -7.19 -20.27
C ARG A 118 -8.04 -8.13 -19.18
N LEU A 119 -8.24 -7.64 -17.96
CA LEU A 119 -8.76 -8.45 -16.86
C LEU A 119 -10.19 -8.92 -17.14
N THR A 120 -10.45 -10.19 -16.89
CA THR A 120 -11.80 -10.71 -16.69
C THR A 120 -12.36 -10.28 -15.32
N GLU A 121 -13.66 -10.47 -15.10
CA GLU A 121 -14.28 -10.21 -13.79
C GLU A 121 -13.68 -11.07 -12.68
N GLU A 122 -13.38 -12.34 -12.97
CA GLU A 122 -12.75 -13.26 -12.03
C GLU A 122 -11.32 -12.81 -11.67
N GLU A 123 -10.51 -12.48 -12.66
CA GLU A 123 -9.14 -12.00 -12.45
C GLU A 123 -9.12 -10.65 -11.72
N THR A 124 -10.12 -9.80 -11.96
CA THR A 124 -10.31 -8.55 -11.22
C THR A 124 -10.56 -8.82 -9.74
N ALA A 125 -11.46 -9.75 -9.42
CA ALA A 125 -11.73 -10.15 -8.04
C ALA A 125 -10.48 -10.78 -7.38
N ARG A 126 -9.75 -11.62 -8.11
CA ARG A 126 -8.52 -12.26 -7.64
C ARG A 126 -7.42 -11.24 -7.33
N LEU A 127 -7.15 -10.30 -8.24
CA LEU A 127 -6.14 -9.25 -8.02
C LEU A 127 -6.52 -8.33 -6.85
N LYS A 128 -7.80 -7.98 -6.74
CA LYS A 128 -8.30 -7.21 -5.60
C LYS A 128 -8.03 -7.94 -4.29
N ALA A 129 -8.31 -9.24 -4.23
CA ALA A 129 -8.07 -10.03 -3.02
C ALA A 129 -6.58 -10.10 -2.68
N TRP A 130 -5.69 -10.31 -3.66
CA TRP A 130 -4.23 -10.25 -3.42
C TRP A 130 -3.77 -8.91 -2.83
N ARG A 131 -4.32 -7.79 -3.30
CA ARG A 131 -4.05 -6.45 -2.74
C ARG A 131 -4.58 -6.28 -1.33
N GLU A 132 -5.76 -6.84 -1.03
CA GLU A 132 -6.29 -6.83 0.33
C GLU A 132 -5.44 -7.69 1.28
N PHE A 133 -4.91 -8.81 0.79
CA PHE A 133 -4.03 -9.69 1.56
C PHE A 133 -2.72 -9.00 1.91
N SER A 134 -2.07 -8.36 0.93
CA SER A 134 -0.79 -7.66 1.16
C SER A 134 -0.89 -6.47 2.12
N ASN A 135 -2.09 -5.91 2.30
CA ASN A 135 -2.35 -4.86 3.29
C ASN A 135 -2.50 -5.40 4.72
N LYS A 136 -2.76 -6.69 4.88
CA LYS A 136 -3.05 -7.33 6.18
C LYS A 136 -1.90 -8.19 6.68
N VAL A 137 -1.21 -8.89 5.78
CA VAL A 137 -0.19 -9.88 6.12
C VAL A 137 1.11 -9.55 5.40
N LEU A 138 2.19 -9.50 6.16
CA LEU A 138 3.55 -9.47 5.60
C LEU A 138 4.01 -10.90 5.32
N VAL A 139 4.28 -11.22 4.05
CA VAL A 139 4.84 -12.51 3.65
C VAL A 139 6.33 -12.36 3.41
N LEU A 140 7.13 -13.12 4.14
CA LEU A 140 8.58 -13.13 4.05
C LEU A 140 9.06 -14.31 3.17
N PRO A 141 10.05 -14.09 2.29
CA PRO A 141 10.68 -15.18 1.56
C PRO A 141 11.60 -15.98 2.49
N GLY A 142 11.60 -17.30 2.33
CA GLY A 142 12.47 -18.25 3.01
C GLY A 142 12.46 -19.60 2.31
N PHE A 143 13.21 -20.56 2.85
CA PHE A 143 13.19 -21.98 2.47
C PHE A 143 13.82 -22.79 3.60
N GLU A 144 13.47 -24.07 3.72
CA GLU A 144 14.02 -24.97 4.71
C GLU A 144 15.01 -25.95 4.06
N PHE A 145 16.21 -26.13 4.63
CA PHE A 145 17.11 -27.20 4.21
C PHE A 145 16.72 -28.52 4.87
N THR A 146 16.54 -29.57 4.06
CA THR A 146 16.40 -30.93 4.60
C THR A 146 17.79 -31.52 4.85
N ALA A 147 18.02 -32.06 6.05
CA ALA A 147 19.27 -32.73 6.44
C ALA A 147 19.17 -34.25 6.42
#